data_AF-A0A2V8LHG2-F1
#
_entry.id   AF-A0A2V8LHG2-F1
#
_cell.length_a   1.000
_cell.length_b   1.000
_cell.length_c   1.000
_cell.angle_alpha   90.00
_cell.angle_beta   90.00
_cell.angle_gamma   90.00
#
_symmetry.space_group_name_H-M   'P 1'
#
loop_
_entity.id
_entity.type
_entity.pdbx_description
1 polymer ?
#
loop_
_entity_poly.entity_id
_entity_poly.type
_entity_poly.pdbx_seq_one_letter_code
_entity_poly.pdbx_strand_id
1 'polypeptide(L)'
;MTVQLITIRAFALFVLLTPAWAQEGSQERAARLRAQLGDVQAQQTDLQARLAQIDEDIKPENIERSLAGIGSVHPEDLREARRRQLDVQRKGIQSQLETLASTRTRLEAAIAAADAEVYRRTVGPTTSTAPKSQAPIIKHSHRQKHRLKKRRPHRRNT
;
A
#
# COMPACT_ATOMS: atom_id res chain seq x y z
N MET A 1 31.70 27.65 30.58
CA MET A 1 31.25 27.36 29.20
C MET A 1 30.16 26.30 29.26
N THR A 2 28.91 26.74 29.42
CA THR A 2 27.79 25.97 30.01
C THR A 2 26.50 26.09 29.17
N VAL A 3 26.60 25.95 27.84
CA VAL A 3 25.42 26.19 26.95
C VAL A 3 25.18 25.06 25.92
N GLN A 4 26.03 24.03 25.85
CA GLN A 4 25.96 22.99 24.81
C GLN A 4 25.15 21.72 25.19
N LEU A 5 24.56 21.64 26.39
CA LEU A 5 23.88 20.42 26.88
C LEU A 5 22.36 20.51 27.00
N ILE A 6 21.76 21.66 26.65
CA ILE A 6 20.31 21.89 26.77
C ILE A 6 19.55 21.49 25.49
N THR A 7 20.21 21.48 24.32
CA THR A 7 19.55 21.24 23.04
C THR A 7 19.21 19.76 22.77
N ILE A 8 19.90 18.81 23.39
CA ILE A 8 19.62 17.37 23.16
C ILE A 8 18.40 16.90 23.97
N ARG A 9 17.97 17.64 25.00
CA ARG A 9 16.73 17.34 25.74
C ARG A 9 15.46 17.83 25.04
N ALA A 10 15.56 18.72 24.06
CA ALA A 10 14.40 19.17 23.30
C ALA A 10 13.99 18.19 22.18
N PHE A 11 14.90 17.32 21.73
CA PHE A 11 14.60 16.34 20.68
C PHE A 11 14.04 15.01 21.23
N ALA A 12 14.16 14.76 22.54
CA ALA A 12 13.67 13.56 23.20
C ALA A 12 12.28 13.72 23.84
N LEU A 13 11.53 14.76 23.46
CA LEU A 13 10.17 15.02 23.94
C LEU A 13 9.18 15.26 22.79
N PHE A 14 9.39 14.60 21.64
CA PHE A 14 8.42 14.57 20.55
C PHE A 14 8.19 13.12 20.08
N VAL A 15 8.06 12.19 21.03
CA VAL A 15 7.77 10.76 20.75
C VAL A 15 6.52 10.27 21.49
N LEU A 16 5.68 11.18 21.99
CA LEU A 16 4.43 10.83 22.67
C LEU A 16 3.20 11.62 22.16
N LEU A 17 3.17 11.93 20.87
CA LEU A 17 1.90 12.06 20.15
C LEU A 17 1.84 10.94 19.11
N THR A 18 1.63 9.71 19.58
CA THR A 18 0.90 8.76 18.74
C THR A 18 -0.47 9.40 18.53
N PRO A 19 -0.89 9.78 17.31
CA PRO A 19 -2.31 9.94 17.10
C PRO A 19 -2.90 8.61 17.54
N ALA A 20 -3.74 8.64 18.57
CA ALA A 20 -4.75 7.62 18.70
C ALA A 20 -5.46 7.69 17.34
N TRP A 21 -5.04 6.83 16.42
CA TRP A 21 -5.80 6.55 15.22
C TRP A 21 -7.14 6.19 15.81
N ALA A 22 -8.05 7.15 15.73
CA ALA A 22 -9.42 6.98 16.17
C ALA A 22 -9.80 5.62 15.61
N GLN A 23 -10.32 4.74 16.47
CA GLN A 23 -11.01 3.58 15.96
C GLN A 23 -12.17 4.14 15.14
N GLU A 24 -11.91 4.47 13.87
CA GLU A 24 -12.93 4.74 12.89
C GLU A 24 -13.90 3.60 13.03
N GLY A 25 -15.19 3.94 13.14
CA GLY A 25 -16.21 2.95 13.34
C GLY A 25 -15.99 1.84 12.31
N SER A 26 -16.14 0.57 12.68
CA SER A 26 -15.96 -0.54 11.74
C SER A 26 -16.80 -0.33 10.47
N GLN A 27 -17.91 0.39 10.59
CA GLN A 27 -18.74 0.90 9.50
C GLN A 27 -18.06 1.97 8.61
N GLU A 28 -17.40 2.99 9.19
CA GLU A 28 -16.66 4.01 8.45
C GLU A 28 -15.49 3.40 7.67
N ARG A 29 -14.79 2.44 8.28
CA ARG A 29 -13.72 1.68 7.61
C ARG A 29 -14.26 0.90 6.41
N ALA A 30 -15.39 0.21 6.57
CA ALA A 30 -16.01 -0.53 5.47
C ALA A 30 -16.50 0.41 4.34
N ALA A 31 -17.01 1.60 4.67
CA ALA A 31 -17.40 2.60 3.68
C ALA A 31 -16.20 3.11 2.87
N ARG A 32 -15.07 3.39 3.53
CA ARG A 32 -13.83 3.83 2.86
C ARG A 32 -13.25 2.76 1.93
N LEU A 33 -13.24 1.50 2.36
CA LEU A 33 -12.78 0.40 1.51
C LEU A 33 -13.64 0.24 0.25
N ARG A 34 -14.96 0.44 0.36
CA ARG A 34 -15.86 0.44 -0.81
C ARG A 34 -15.61 1.61 -1.74
N ALA A 35 -15.33 2.80 -1.21
CA ALA A 35 -14.95 3.95 -2.04
C ALA A 35 -13.67 3.66 -2.84
N GLN A 36 -12.64 3.14 -2.17
CA GLN A 36 -11.39 2.72 -2.83
C GLN A 36 -11.61 1.63 -3.88
N LEU A 37 -12.51 0.68 -3.62
CA LEU A 37 -12.88 -0.34 -4.60
C LEU A 37 -13.50 0.29 -5.85
N GLY A 38 -14.38 1.28 -5.69
CA GLY A 38 -14.95 2.04 -6.80
C GLY A 38 -13.89 2.76 -7.63
N ASP A 39 -12.95 3.43 -6.98
CA ASP A 39 -11.84 4.13 -7.66
C ASP A 39 -10.98 3.15 -8.48
N VAL A 40 -10.65 1.98 -7.91
CA VAL A 40 -9.88 0.93 -8.61
C VAL A 40 -10.65 0.39 -9.80
N GLN A 41 -11.96 0.17 -9.67
CA GLN A 41 -12.81 -0.31 -10.77
C GLN A 41 -12.94 0.72 -11.91
N ALA A 42 -13.04 2.01 -11.57
CA ALA A 42 -13.03 3.09 -12.56
C ALA A 42 -11.71 3.08 -13.35
N GLN A 43 -10.56 3.03 -12.65
CA GLN A 43 -9.25 2.95 -13.29
C GLN A 43 -9.09 1.70 -14.17
N GLN A 44 -9.61 0.55 -13.74
CA GLN A 44 -9.62 -0.67 -14.55
C GLN A 44 -10.41 -0.48 -15.84
N THR A 45 -11.56 0.18 -15.78
CA THR A 45 -12.41 0.44 -16.95
C THR A 45 -11.72 1.36 -17.95
N ASP A 46 -11.08 2.44 -17.46
CA ASP A 46 -10.33 3.37 -18.30
C ASP A 46 -9.15 2.69 -19.01
N LEU A 47 -8.40 1.86 -18.28
CA LEU A 47 -7.28 1.11 -18.84
C LEU A 47 -7.73 0.02 -19.82
N GLN A 48 -8.87 -0.64 -19.57
CA GLN A 48 -9.47 -1.59 -20.51
C GLN A 48 -9.90 -0.93 -21.81
N ALA A 49 -10.54 0.26 -21.74
CA ALA A 49 -10.90 1.02 -22.93
C ALA A 49 -9.66 1.40 -23.75
N ARG A 50 -8.58 1.82 -23.07
CA ARG A 50 -7.31 2.14 -23.74
C ARG A 50 -6.62 0.91 -24.33
N LEU A 51 -6.70 -0.24 -23.66
CA LEU A 51 -6.19 -1.51 -24.17
C LEU A 51 -6.91 -1.88 -25.48
N ALA A 52 -8.24 -1.80 -25.49
CA ALA A 52 -9.04 -2.06 -26.68
C ALA A 52 -8.67 -1.13 -27.85
N GLN A 53 -8.43 0.16 -27.58
CA GLN A 53 -7.95 1.09 -28.60
C GLN A 53 -6.59 0.67 -29.17
N ILE A 54 -5.65 0.23 -28.33
CA ILE A 54 -4.33 -0.22 -28.80
C ILE A 54 -4.43 -1.52 -29.59
N ASP A 55 -5.32 -2.43 -29.20
CA ASP A 55 -5.58 -3.67 -29.93
C ASP A 55 -6.21 -3.41 -31.31
N GLU A 56 -6.95 -2.31 -31.47
CA GLU A 56 -7.35 -1.81 -32.79
C GLU A 56 -6.17 -1.15 -33.52
N ASP A 57 -5.43 -0.25 -32.88
CA ASP A 57 -4.33 0.51 -33.50
C ASP A 57 -3.18 -0.38 -33.98
N ILE A 58 -2.97 -1.56 -33.37
CA ILE A 58 -1.90 -2.50 -33.76
C ILE A 58 -2.21 -3.26 -35.03
N LYS A 59 -3.47 -3.23 -35.50
CA LYS A 59 -3.87 -3.86 -36.76
C LYS A 59 -3.09 -3.23 -37.92
N PRO A 60 -2.62 -4.03 -38.89
CA PRO A 60 -1.75 -3.54 -39.96
C PRO A 60 -2.40 -2.40 -40.76
N GLU A 61 -3.70 -2.47 -41.00
CA GLU A 61 -4.45 -1.45 -41.74
C GLU A 61 -4.45 -0.09 -41.02
N ASN A 62 -4.51 -0.10 -39.68
CA ASN A 62 -4.47 1.11 -38.86
C ASN A 62 -3.06 1.67 -38.73
N ILE A 63 -2.04 0.82 -38.65
CA ILE A 63 -0.64 1.23 -38.69
C ILE A 63 -0.34 1.92 -40.04
N GLU A 64 -0.73 1.32 -41.15
CA GLU A 64 -0.56 1.90 -42.49
C GLU A 64 -1.27 3.25 -42.61
N ARG A 65 -2.51 3.33 -42.15
CA ARG A 65 -3.26 4.59 -42.12
C ARG A 65 -2.58 5.66 -41.27
N SER A 66 -1.99 5.28 -40.13
CA SER A 66 -1.28 6.22 -39.24
C SER A 66 0.04 6.73 -39.82
N LEU A 67 0.65 5.96 -40.73
CA LEU A 67 1.89 6.29 -41.42
C LEU A 67 1.66 6.88 -42.82
N ALA A 68 0.40 6.96 -43.27
CA ALA A 68 0.04 7.50 -44.57
C ALA A 68 0.52 8.95 -44.70
N GLY A 69 1.22 9.25 -45.80
CA GLY A 69 1.80 10.58 -46.05
C GLY A 69 3.18 10.81 -45.43
N ILE A 70 3.73 9.86 -44.68
CA ILE A 70 5.13 9.91 -44.24
C ILE A 70 6.01 9.45 -45.39
N GLY A 71 6.71 10.39 -46.03
CA GLY A 71 7.73 10.09 -47.04
C GLY A 71 8.97 9.49 -46.38
N SER A 72 9.13 8.17 -46.45
CA SER A 72 10.32 7.45 -45.98
C SER A 72 10.86 6.55 -47.07
N VAL A 73 12.18 6.40 -47.10
CA VAL A 73 12.89 5.46 -47.98
C VAL A 73 12.68 4.00 -47.52
N HIS A 74 12.34 3.80 -46.24
CA HIS A 74 12.10 2.49 -45.62
C HIS A 74 10.76 2.48 -44.85
N PRO A 75 9.62 2.27 -45.54
CA PRO A 75 8.31 2.22 -44.88
C PRO A 75 8.10 0.95 -44.03
N GLU A 76 8.82 -0.13 -44.33
CA GLU A 76 8.81 -1.38 -43.55
C GLU A 76 9.30 -1.15 -42.12
N ASP A 77 10.45 -0.49 -41.96
CA ASP A 77 11.06 -0.20 -40.67
C ASP A 77 10.15 0.70 -39.80
N LEU A 78 9.47 1.66 -40.42
CA LEU A 78 8.50 2.51 -39.73
C LEU A 78 7.29 1.73 -39.22
N ARG A 79 6.77 0.79 -40.03
CA ARG A 79 5.68 -0.11 -39.61
C ARG A 79 6.11 -0.98 -38.46
N GLU A 80 7.30 -1.57 -38.54
CA GLU A 80 7.81 -2.43 -37.47
C GLU A 80 8.06 -1.63 -36.19
N ALA A 81 8.67 -0.45 -36.28
CA ALA A 81 8.88 0.43 -35.14
C ALA A 81 7.55 0.81 -34.47
N ARG A 82 6.53 1.17 -35.27
CA ARG A 82 5.20 1.50 -34.76
C ARG A 82 4.54 0.31 -34.09
N ARG A 83 4.62 -0.88 -34.69
CA ARG A 83 4.09 -2.12 -34.10
C ARG A 83 4.76 -2.42 -32.76
N ARG A 84 6.09 -2.39 -32.70
CA ARG A 84 6.86 -2.61 -31.46
C ARG A 84 6.46 -1.60 -30.38
N GLN A 85 6.27 -0.33 -30.75
CA GLN A 85 5.82 0.71 -29.81
C GLN A 85 4.43 0.40 -29.22
N LEU A 86 3.48 -0.02 -30.05
CA LEU A 86 2.14 -0.40 -29.60
C LEU A 86 2.16 -1.68 -28.76
N ASP A 87 2.99 -2.66 -29.12
CA ASP A 87 3.17 -3.90 -28.35
C ASP A 87 3.71 -3.63 -26.94
N VAL A 88 4.69 -2.73 -26.81
CA VAL A 88 5.23 -2.33 -25.50
C VAL A 88 4.16 -1.64 -24.66
N GLN A 89 3.39 -0.73 -25.26
CA GLN A 89 2.29 -0.05 -24.56
C GLN A 89 1.21 -1.05 -24.11
N ARG A 90 0.81 -1.97 -24.98
CA ARG A 90 -0.17 -3.03 -24.68
C ARG A 90 0.27 -3.85 -23.47
N LYS A 91 1.51 -4.35 -23.49
CA LYS A 91 2.09 -5.13 -22.37
C LYS A 91 2.14 -4.32 -21.07
N GLY A 92 2.50 -3.03 -21.16
CA GLY A 92 2.50 -2.14 -20.00
C GLY A 92 1.12 -1.99 -19.36
N ILE A 93 0.08 -1.77 -20.18
CA ILE A 93 -1.30 -1.65 -19.70
C ILE A 93 -1.81 -2.98 -19.13
N GLN A 94 -1.51 -4.11 -19.77
CA GLN A 94 -1.87 -5.43 -19.25
C GLN A 94 -1.27 -5.68 -17.86
N SER A 95 -0.01 -5.33 -17.64
CA SER A 95 0.64 -5.43 -16.32
C SER A 95 0.00 -4.52 -15.26
N GLN A 96 -0.41 -3.30 -15.65
CA GLN A 96 -1.15 -2.40 -14.76
C GLN A 96 -2.52 -2.99 -14.38
N LEU A 97 -3.25 -3.53 -15.36
CA LEU A 97 -4.55 -4.17 -15.12
C LEU A 97 -4.43 -5.38 -14.18
N GLU A 98 -3.39 -6.20 -14.33
CA GLU A 98 -3.11 -7.32 -13.43
C GLU A 98 -2.83 -6.85 -11.99
N THR A 99 -2.03 -5.78 -11.84
CA THR A 99 -1.76 -5.18 -10.54
C THR A 99 -3.05 -4.65 -9.88
N LEU A 100 -3.90 -3.97 -10.65
CA LEU A 100 -5.19 -3.49 -10.17
C LEU A 100 -6.14 -4.64 -9.83
N ALA A 101 -6.15 -5.74 -10.60
CA ALA A 101 -6.96 -6.92 -10.30
C ALA A 101 -6.54 -7.57 -8.97
N SER A 102 -5.24 -7.64 -8.69
CA SER A 102 -4.74 -8.11 -7.39
C SER A 102 -5.16 -7.19 -6.24
N THR A 103 -5.12 -5.87 -6.46
CA THR A 103 -5.54 -4.86 -5.48
C THR A 103 -7.04 -4.95 -5.20
N ARG A 104 -7.84 -5.07 -6.26
CA ARG A 104 -9.29 -5.28 -6.18
C ARG A 104 -9.64 -6.51 -5.32
N THR A 105 -9.00 -7.64 -5.59
CA THR A 105 -9.22 -8.89 -4.83
C THR A 105 -8.90 -8.70 -3.33
N ARG A 106 -7.80 -7.99 -3.02
CA ARG A 106 -7.42 -7.67 -1.63
C ARG A 106 -8.44 -6.74 -0.95
N LEU A 107 -8.95 -5.75 -1.66
CA LEU A 107 -9.98 -4.83 -1.15
C LEU A 107 -11.30 -5.57 -0.91
N GLU A 108 -11.74 -6.41 -1.83
CA GLU A 108 -12.95 -7.23 -1.67
C GLU A 108 -12.86 -8.13 -0.44
N ALA A 109 -11.72 -8.79 -0.23
CA ALA A 109 -11.47 -9.59 0.99
C ALA A 109 -11.46 -8.74 2.27
N ALA A 110 -10.86 -7.54 2.23
CA ALA A 110 -10.83 -6.62 3.37
C ALA A 110 -12.23 -6.08 3.72
N ILE A 111 -13.07 -5.81 2.73
CA ILE A 111 -14.48 -5.41 2.92
C ILE A 111 -15.25 -6.54 3.58
N ALA A 112 -15.13 -7.77 3.07
CA ALA A 112 -15.81 -8.93 3.65
C ALA A 112 -15.42 -9.16 5.12
N ALA A 113 -14.13 -9.00 5.46
CA ALA A 113 -13.66 -9.08 6.83
C ALA A 113 -14.23 -7.96 7.72
N ALA A 114 -14.24 -6.71 7.24
CA ALA A 114 -14.80 -5.58 7.98
C ALA A 114 -16.31 -5.72 8.22
N ASP A 115 -17.05 -6.22 7.23
CA ASP A 115 -18.49 -6.46 7.35
C ASP A 115 -18.79 -7.58 8.36
N ALA A 116 -17.99 -8.64 8.40
CA ALA A 116 -18.10 -9.70 9.40
C ALA A 116 -17.85 -9.18 10.83
N GLU A 117 -16.92 -8.24 11.02
CA GLU A 117 -16.70 -7.58 12.31
C GLU A 117 -17.88 -6.71 12.74
N VAL A 118 -18.48 -5.96 11.81
CA VAL A 118 -19.70 -5.17 12.07
C VAL A 118 -20.83 -6.11 12.50
N TYR A 119 -21.06 -7.19 11.76
CA TYR A 119 -22.09 -8.18 12.07
C TYR A 119 -21.89 -8.82 13.45
N ARG A 120 -20.65 -9.20 13.79
CA ARG A 120 -20.33 -9.75 15.12
C ARG A 120 -20.63 -8.77 16.24
N ARG A 121 -20.37 -7.48 16.04
CA ARG A 121 -20.67 -6.43 17.03
C ARG A 121 -22.17 -6.16 17.18
N THR A 122 -22.95 -6.34 16.11
CA THR A 122 -24.40 -6.10 16.15
C THR A 122 -25.19 -7.31 16.67
N VAL A 123 -24.73 -8.54 16.45
CA VAL A 123 -25.48 -9.77 16.78
C VAL A 123 -24.92 -10.52 18.00
N GLY A 124 -23.62 -10.41 18.31
CA GLY A 124 -23.03 -11.05 19.48
C GLY A 124 -23.39 -10.34 20.80
N PRO A 125 -23.48 -11.03 21.94
CA PRO A 125 -23.55 -10.36 23.23
C PRO A 125 -22.33 -9.45 23.33
N THR A 126 -22.55 -8.18 23.65
CA THR A 126 -21.48 -7.20 23.85
C THR A 126 -20.59 -7.72 24.98
N THR A 127 -19.52 -8.44 24.66
CA THR A 127 -18.42 -8.65 25.60
C THR A 127 -17.77 -7.30 25.76
N SER A 128 -18.37 -6.49 26.64
CA SER A 128 -17.85 -5.26 27.18
C SER A 128 -16.39 -5.50 27.51
N THR A 129 -15.50 -5.06 26.63
CA THR A 129 -14.12 -4.82 26.99
C THR A 129 -14.15 -3.53 27.78
N ALA A 130 -14.54 -3.65 29.05
CA ALA A 130 -14.37 -2.58 30.01
C ALA A 130 -12.88 -2.21 30.01
N PRO A 131 -12.51 -0.94 29.75
CA PRO A 131 -11.19 -0.49 30.17
C PRO A 131 -11.21 -0.57 31.69
N LYS A 132 -10.53 -1.58 32.25
CA LYS A 132 -10.30 -1.65 33.70
C LYS A 132 -9.53 -0.40 34.08
N SER A 133 -10.27 0.51 34.69
CA SER A 133 -9.74 1.67 35.39
C SER A 133 -8.66 1.23 36.36
N GLN A 134 -7.67 2.10 36.48
CA GLN A 134 -6.50 2.02 37.32
C GLN A 134 -6.85 1.58 38.74
N ALA A 135 -6.04 0.68 39.30
CA ALA A 135 -5.83 0.60 40.74
C ALA A 135 -4.32 0.78 41.00
N PRO A 136 -3.92 1.65 41.93
CA PRO A 136 -2.52 2.00 42.14
C PRO A 136 -1.83 0.87 42.93
N ILE A 137 -0.86 0.19 42.31
CA ILE A 137 -0.01 -0.72 43.05
C ILE A 137 1.16 0.07 43.63
N ILE A 138 1.04 0.24 44.94
CA ILE A 138 1.95 0.87 45.88
C ILE A 138 3.37 0.30 45.73
N LYS A 139 4.32 1.22 45.88
CA LYS A 139 5.77 1.07 45.83
C LYS A 139 6.26 -0.12 46.67
N HIS A 140 7.13 -0.95 46.09
CA HIS A 140 8.24 -1.54 46.84
C HIS A 140 9.55 -1.36 46.08
N SER A 141 10.38 -0.48 46.64
CA SER A 141 11.80 -0.39 46.33
C SER A 141 12.47 -1.73 46.67
N HIS A 142 12.90 -2.50 45.68
CA HIS A 142 13.93 -3.51 45.90
C HIS A 142 15.24 -3.12 45.22
N ARG A 143 16.04 -2.51 46.09
CA ARG A 143 17.47 -2.25 46.04
C ARG A 143 18.27 -3.50 45.62
N GLN A 144 19.38 -3.23 44.91
CA GLN A 144 20.61 -4.04 44.77
C GLN A 144 20.56 -5.27 43.82
N LYS A 145 21.59 -5.59 43.01
CA LYS A 145 23.03 -5.29 43.05
C LYS A 145 23.63 -5.45 41.65
N HIS A 146 24.62 -4.61 41.34
CA HIS A 146 25.65 -4.85 40.33
C HIS A 146 26.14 -6.30 40.33
N ARG A 147 26.13 -6.95 39.16
CA ARG A 147 27.08 -8.03 38.88
C ARG A 147 27.63 -7.89 37.47
N LEU A 148 28.73 -7.14 37.40
CA LEU A 148 29.78 -7.33 36.41
C LEU A 148 30.13 -8.82 36.35
N LYS A 149 30.07 -9.44 35.17
CA LYS A 149 30.95 -10.59 34.88
C LYS A 149 31.17 -10.80 33.38
N LYS A 150 32.37 -10.34 32.98
CA LYS A 150 33.34 -10.98 32.08
C LYS A 150 32.94 -11.24 30.63
N ARG A 151 33.43 -10.32 29.79
CA ARG A 151 34.22 -10.58 28.58
C ARG A 151 34.88 -11.97 28.58
N ARG A 152 34.75 -12.73 27.49
CA ARG A 152 35.89 -13.23 26.69
C ARG A 152 35.45 -13.51 25.23
N PRO A 153 36.32 -13.25 24.25
CA PRO A 153 36.04 -13.46 22.83
C PRO A 153 36.49 -14.87 22.37
N HIS A 154 36.34 -15.11 21.06
CA HIS A 154 37.16 -16.02 20.23
C HIS A 154 36.53 -17.39 19.93
N ARG A 155 36.15 -17.62 18.67
CA ARG A 155 37.01 -18.33 17.70
C ARG A 155 36.44 -18.24 16.28
N ARG A 156 37.32 -17.83 15.37
CA ARG A 156 37.24 -17.98 13.90
C ARG A 156 37.69 -19.41 13.56
N ASN A 157 37.34 -19.86 12.34
CA ASN A 157 37.80 -21.03 11.56
C ASN A 157 36.55 -21.81 11.12
N THR A 158 36.29 -22.10 9.85
CA THR A 158 37.10 -22.14 8.62
C THR A 158 36.20 -21.77 7.45
#